data_AF-A0A7J2YVB4-F1
#
_entry.id   AF-A0A7J2YVB4-F1
#
_cell.length_a   1.000
_cell.length_b   1.000
_cell.length_c   1.000
_cell.angle_alpha   90.00
_cell.angle_beta   90.00
_cell.angle_gamma   90.00
#
_symmetry.space_group_name_H-M   'P 1'
#
loop_
_entity.id
_entity.type
_entity.pdbx_description
1 polymer ?
#
loop_
_entity_poly.entity_id
_entity_poly.type
_entity_poly.pdbx_seq_one_letter_code
_entity_poly.pdbx_strand_id
1 'polypeptide(L)'
;MTRSHYYKPMLALAAEKAFTDSDWIFEIKWDGFRAIAYVEEPFSLRSRNGRELKQNFPEIQQMTQLAKNIVVDGEIVVMQQGVPDFQALLKRGQAVSSGEIKRQSQRAPAIYIVFDILEKDGKSLTQLPLMERKAVLKDSLKEGSNVLLCDYIEEKGEAYLGLVLQKGLEGVMAKRKDSRYEEGLRTGSWLKIKKLKTCDCIIFGYTRGENVRQQTFGALLLGVYNENKQPVYVGKVGTGFSEETLRLLMDKFEKITTDKAPFKPESGDVVTWLEPKLVSEVAYQVVTKDGRLRMARFKRLRDDKPPEQCTLDQLTQVKAKTETPVQTKDPEKAKEPADEKLSEYASKRNFQETPEPKGEEGKKEPLIYVIQEHHARALHFDFRLEKDGVLKSWAVPKGIPEAPNVRHLAVETEDHPYEYAGFEGTIPKGQYGSGTVKIWDKGHYEPKLWEKDKIEITLSGQRLHGRYVLVRLKRAEDQKDWLLLKGKDNHA
;
A
#
# COMPACT_ATOMS: atom_id res chain seq x y z
N MET A 1 17.56 2.92 37.08
CA MET A 1 18.86 3.32 36.51
C MET A 1 18.59 4.16 35.27
N THR A 2 19.23 5.31 35.11
CA THR A 2 19.10 6.15 33.92
C THR A 2 19.88 5.50 32.77
N ARG A 3 19.21 5.23 31.64
CA ARG A 3 19.81 4.66 30.44
C ARG A 3 20.98 5.52 29.94
N SER A 4 22.10 4.90 29.56
CA SER A 4 23.33 5.59 29.12
C SER A 4 23.31 6.01 27.65
N HIS A 5 22.56 5.32 26.79
CA HIS A 5 22.50 5.60 25.35
C HIS A 5 21.06 5.65 24.84
N TYR A 6 20.76 6.67 24.04
CA TYR A 6 19.51 6.78 23.30
C TYR A 6 19.80 6.79 21.81
N TYR A 7 19.20 5.85 21.10
CA TYR A 7 19.40 5.66 19.68
C TYR A 7 18.83 6.82 18.85
N LYS A 8 19.54 7.18 17.78
CA LYS A 8 19.01 8.07 16.73
C LYS A 8 18.52 7.25 15.54
N PRO A 9 17.31 7.51 15.00
CA PRO A 9 16.81 6.74 13.88
C PRO A 9 17.74 6.79 12.65
N MET A 10 18.01 5.64 12.05
CA MET A 10 18.60 5.53 10.72
C MET A 10 17.67 6.16 9.67
N LEU A 11 18.24 6.81 8.66
CA LEU A 11 17.50 7.59 7.68
C LEU A 11 17.67 7.04 6.26
N ALA A 12 16.64 7.23 5.43
CA ALA A 12 16.65 6.78 4.04
C ALA A 12 16.95 7.89 3.02
N LEU A 13 17.74 7.55 2.01
CA LEU A 13 17.85 8.32 0.77
C LEU A 13 16.60 8.13 -0.10
N ALA A 14 16.37 9.05 -1.03
CA ALA A 14 15.32 8.87 -2.04
C ALA A 14 15.89 8.05 -3.20
N ALA A 15 15.18 7.00 -3.62
CA ALA A 15 15.48 6.36 -4.90
C ALA A 15 14.87 7.19 -6.04
N GLU A 16 15.57 7.29 -7.16
CA GLU A 16 15.07 7.99 -8.36
C GLU A 16 13.99 7.20 -9.07
N LYS A 17 14.13 5.87 -9.09
CA LYS A 17 13.19 4.92 -9.69
C LYS A 17 12.97 3.73 -8.76
N ALA A 18 11.85 3.04 -8.99
CA ALA A 18 11.63 1.73 -8.42
C ALA A 18 12.60 0.71 -9.03
N PHE A 19 12.87 -0.37 -8.30
CA PHE A 19 13.74 -1.44 -8.74
C PHE A 19 13.34 -2.76 -8.07
N THR A 20 13.79 -3.85 -8.69
CA THR A 20 13.65 -5.22 -8.24
C THR A 20 15.05 -5.79 -8.08
N ASP A 21 15.40 -6.29 -6.89
CA ASP A 21 16.76 -6.72 -6.57
C ASP A 21 16.77 -7.71 -5.39
N SER A 22 17.40 -8.88 -5.57
CA SER A 22 17.44 -9.98 -4.61
C SER A 22 18.16 -9.64 -3.31
N ASP A 23 19.05 -8.63 -3.31
CA ASP A 23 19.79 -8.22 -2.11
C ASP A 23 18.95 -7.29 -1.21
N TRP A 24 17.72 -6.98 -1.62
CA TRP A 24 16.85 -6.02 -0.96
C TRP A 24 15.55 -6.66 -0.49
N ILE A 25 15.06 -6.12 0.62
CA ILE A 25 13.67 -6.30 1.04
C ILE A 25 12.91 -5.00 0.85
N PHE A 26 11.60 -5.11 0.69
CA PHE A 26 10.70 -3.99 0.47
C PHE A 26 9.57 -4.03 1.50
N GLU A 27 9.47 -2.95 2.28
CA GLU A 27 8.43 -2.72 3.28
C GLU A 27 7.48 -1.60 2.83
N ILE A 28 6.28 -1.53 3.41
CA ILE A 28 5.43 -0.35 3.21
C ILE A 28 6.12 0.86 3.83
N LYS A 29 6.16 1.97 3.08
CA LYS A 29 6.46 3.27 3.64
C LYS A 29 5.20 3.83 4.31
N TRP A 30 5.15 3.68 5.63
CA TRP A 30 4.11 4.28 6.45
C TRP A 30 4.27 5.79 6.54
N ASP A 31 3.14 6.50 6.46
CA ASP A 31 3.07 7.96 6.64
C ASP A 31 2.63 8.24 8.08
N GLY A 32 3.61 8.51 8.95
CA GLY A 32 3.39 8.55 10.38
C GLY A 32 4.42 9.38 11.15
N PHE A 33 4.50 9.11 12.46
CA PHE A 33 5.55 9.64 13.32
C PHE A 33 6.54 8.54 13.65
N ARG A 34 7.78 8.74 13.20
CA ARG A 34 8.91 7.90 13.59
C ARG A 34 9.13 7.94 15.10
N ALA A 35 9.16 6.76 15.72
CA ALA A 35 9.44 6.62 17.14
C ALA A 35 10.28 5.39 17.46
N ILE A 36 11.17 5.51 18.45
CA ILE A 36 11.92 4.42 19.06
C ILE A 36 11.30 4.11 20.42
N ALA A 37 10.88 2.87 20.61
CA ALA A 37 10.31 2.39 21.86
C ALA A 37 11.36 1.65 22.68
N TYR A 38 11.47 2.02 23.96
CA TYR A 38 12.34 1.41 24.96
C TYR A 38 11.46 0.60 25.91
N VAL A 39 11.40 -0.72 25.68
CA VAL A 39 10.57 -1.67 26.43
C VAL A 39 11.37 -2.19 27.61
N GLU A 40 11.58 -1.30 28.57
CA GLU A 40 12.20 -1.52 29.86
C GLU A 40 11.41 -0.77 30.92
N GLU A 41 11.80 -0.87 32.19
CA GLU A 41 11.20 -0.07 33.26
C GLU A 41 12.10 1.10 33.64
N PRO A 42 11.65 2.36 33.46
CA PRO A 42 10.35 2.79 32.94
C PRO A 42 10.25 2.76 31.40
N PHE A 43 9.05 2.48 30.88
CA PHE A 43 8.77 2.52 29.44
C PHE A 43 8.94 3.94 28.87
N SER A 44 9.56 4.04 27.70
CA SER A 44 9.71 5.30 26.95
C SER A 44 9.43 5.10 25.47
N LEU A 45 8.83 6.11 24.84
CA LEU A 45 8.53 6.14 23.41
C LEU A 45 8.99 7.48 22.85
N ARG A 46 10.13 7.50 22.17
CA ARG A 46 10.80 8.75 21.78
C ARG A 46 10.65 9.01 20.30
N SER A 47 10.24 10.23 19.94
CA SER A 47 10.17 10.67 18.55
C SER A 47 11.55 10.70 17.89
N ARG A 48 11.58 10.91 16.58
CA ARG A 48 12.81 11.13 15.82
C ARG A 48 13.78 12.15 16.43
N ASN A 49 13.26 13.19 17.08
CA ASN A 49 14.07 14.26 17.68
C ASN A 49 14.23 14.08 19.21
N GLY A 50 13.90 12.89 19.74
CA GLY A 50 14.06 12.55 21.15
C GLY A 50 12.94 13.05 22.08
N ARG A 51 11.86 13.62 21.56
CA ARG A 51 10.71 14.03 22.38
C ARG A 51 9.96 12.81 22.90
N GLU A 52 9.62 12.77 24.18
CA GLU A 52 8.78 11.72 24.77
C GLU A 52 7.35 11.81 24.23
N LEU A 53 6.80 10.67 23.81
CA LEU A 53 5.51 10.53 23.14
C LEU A 53 4.54 9.61 23.90
N LYS A 54 4.98 8.89 24.94
CA LYS A 54 4.13 7.92 25.64
C LYS A 54 2.83 8.51 26.22
N GLN A 55 2.86 9.79 26.60
CA GLN A 55 1.65 10.49 27.06
C GLN A 55 0.68 10.78 25.92
N ASN A 56 1.19 11.11 24.72
CA ASN A 56 0.37 11.38 23.54
C ASN A 56 -0.28 10.10 22.98
N PHE A 57 0.39 8.95 23.14
CA PHE A 57 -0.01 7.65 22.61
C PHE A 57 0.00 6.57 23.69
N PRO A 58 -0.85 6.68 24.72
CA PRO A 58 -0.85 5.77 25.88
C PRO A 58 -1.14 4.31 25.49
N GLU A 59 -1.89 4.07 24.42
CA GLU A 59 -2.20 2.73 23.92
C GLU A 59 -0.95 1.93 23.50
N ILE A 60 0.16 2.59 23.14
CA ILE A 60 1.41 1.93 22.73
C ILE A 60 2.12 1.31 23.95
N GLN A 61 1.77 1.71 25.17
CA GLN A 61 2.31 1.07 26.39
C GLN A 61 1.94 -0.42 26.47
N GLN A 62 0.98 -0.90 25.67
CA GLN A 62 0.74 -2.33 25.43
C GLN A 62 2.03 -3.12 25.14
N MET A 63 3.05 -2.49 24.55
CA MET A 63 4.36 -3.12 24.30
C MET A 63 5.00 -3.78 25.53
N THR A 64 4.78 -3.26 26.75
CA THR A 64 5.36 -3.84 27.97
C THR A 64 4.77 -5.21 28.32
N GLN A 65 3.63 -5.56 27.74
CA GLN A 65 3.00 -6.88 27.84
C GLN A 65 3.40 -7.82 26.71
N LEU A 66 3.82 -7.26 25.57
CA LEU A 66 4.13 -8.00 24.34
C LEU A 66 5.61 -8.38 24.22
N ALA A 67 6.49 -7.66 24.90
CA ALA A 67 7.92 -7.90 24.92
C ALA A 67 8.56 -7.40 26.22
N LYS A 68 9.80 -7.82 26.46
CA LYS A 68 10.63 -7.37 27.58
C LYS A 68 12.06 -7.13 27.13
N ASN A 69 12.68 -6.08 27.69
CA ASN A 69 14.07 -5.70 27.52
C ASN A 69 14.48 -5.57 26.04
N ILE A 70 13.69 -4.83 25.26
CA ILE A 70 14.00 -4.55 23.86
C ILE A 70 13.99 -3.05 23.58
N VAL A 71 14.78 -2.64 22.61
CA VAL A 71 14.66 -1.34 21.96
C VAL A 71 14.33 -1.56 20.50
N VAL A 72 13.23 -0.98 20.04
CA VAL A 72 12.75 -1.16 18.67
C VAL A 72 12.49 0.16 17.98
N ASP A 73 12.61 0.14 16.66
CA ASP A 73 12.35 1.30 15.80
C ASP A 73 11.09 1.03 14.97
N GLY A 74 10.22 2.02 14.92
CA GLY A 74 8.88 1.88 14.38
C GLY A 74 8.25 3.19 13.94
N GLU A 75 7.07 3.09 13.34
CA GLU A 75 6.26 4.21 12.89
C GLU A 75 4.92 4.20 13.63
N ILE A 76 4.55 5.32 14.25
CA ILE A 76 3.22 5.51 14.82
C ILE A 76 2.29 6.00 13.70
N VAL A 77 1.21 5.26 13.45
CA VAL A 77 0.19 5.62 12.47
C VAL A 77 -1.20 5.66 13.11
N VAL A 78 -2.10 6.41 12.49
CA VAL A 78 -3.54 6.34 12.77
C VAL A 78 -4.22 5.89 11.48
N MET A 79 -5.08 4.88 11.58
CA MET A 79 -5.78 4.33 10.41
C MET A 79 -7.22 4.83 10.38
N GLN A 80 -7.69 5.24 9.20
CA GLN A 80 -9.10 5.52 8.94
C GLN A 80 -9.52 4.78 7.67
N GLN A 81 -10.59 3.97 7.76
CA GLN A 81 -11.10 3.17 6.63
C GLN A 81 -10.02 2.31 5.93
N GLY A 82 -9.02 1.84 6.69
CA GLY A 82 -7.96 0.96 6.18
C GLY A 82 -6.77 1.67 5.54
N VAL A 83 -6.70 3.01 5.56
CA VAL A 83 -5.52 3.78 5.11
C VAL A 83 -5.00 4.71 6.21
N PRO A 84 -3.70 5.06 6.22
CA PRO A 84 -3.15 6.03 7.17
C PRO A 84 -3.78 7.42 7.02
N ASP A 85 -4.22 8.02 8.12
CA ASP A 85 -4.68 9.41 8.20
C ASP A 85 -3.68 10.25 9.00
N PHE A 86 -2.80 10.94 8.25
CA PHE A 86 -1.80 11.82 8.84
C PHE A 86 -2.39 13.03 9.57
N GLN A 87 -3.58 13.52 9.16
CA GLN A 87 -4.21 14.66 9.82
C GLN A 87 -4.76 14.27 11.20
N ALA A 88 -5.36 13.08 11.31
CA ALA A 88 -5.75 12.53 12.59
C ALA A 88 -4.53 12.30 13.50
N LEU A 89 -3.42 11.79 12.95
CA LEU A 89 -2.17 11.60 13.69
C LEU A 89 -1.57 12.93 14.20
N LEU A 90 -1.55 13.99 13.37
CA LEU A 90 -1.09 15.32 13.79
C LEU A 90 -1.86 15.82 15.00
N LYS A 91 -3.20 15.67 14.99
CA LYS A 91 -4.06 16.03 16.12
C LYS A 91 -3.71 15.22 17.38
N ARG A 92 -3.42 13.92 17.25
CA ARG A 92 -2.97 13.07 18.37
C ARG A 92 -1.67 13.59 18.98
N GLY A 93 -0.68 13.94 18.15
CA GLY A 93 0.62 14.45 18.63
C GLY A 93 0.59 15.84 19.26
N GLN A 94 -0.42 16.66 18.93
CA GLN A 94 -0.58 18.01 19.46
C GLN A 94 -1.42 18.07 20.74
N ALA A 95 -2.18 17.01 21.06
CA ALA A 95 -2.99 16.96 22.27
C ALA A 95 -2.10 17.05 23.52
N VAL A 96 -2.45 17.95 24.45
CA VAL A 96 -1.67 18.22 25.67
C VAL A 96 -2.43 17.90 26.95
N SER A 97 -3.76 17.99 26.95
CA SER A 97 -4.56 17.68 28.14
C SER A 97 -4.90 16.19 28.20
N SER A 98 -4.90 15.62 29.40
CA SER A 98 -5.21 14.20 29.62
C SER A 98 -6.61 13.82 29.11
N GLY A 99 -7.60 14.70 29.27
CA GLY A 99 -8.96 14.52 28.76
C GLY A 99 -9.02 14.48 27.23
N GLU A 100 -8.30 15.37 26.55
CA GLU A 100 -8.22 15.35 25.09
C GLU A 100 -7.49 14.11 24.57
N ILE A 101 -6.37 13.75 25.19
CA ILE A 101 -5.59 12.56 24.83
C ILE A 101 -6.47 11.30 24.89
N LYS A 102 -7.24 11.12 25.97
CA LYS A 102 -8.15 9.99 26.16
C LYS A 102 -9.27 9.97 25.12
N ARG A 103 -9.88 11.13 24.84
CA ARG A 103 -10.94 11.22 23.83
C ARG A 103 -10.42 10.89 22.43
N GLN A 104 -9.24 11.42 22.08
CA GLN A 104 -8.65 11.16 20.76
C GLN A 104 -8.18 9.71 20.61
N SER A 105 -7.70 9.04 21.67
CA SER A 105 -7.26 7.64 21.58
C SER A 105 -8.42 6.69 21.30
N GLN A 106 -9.61 6.98 21.85
CA GLN A 106 -10.82 6.21 21.58
C GLN A 106 -11.34 6.44 20.16
N ARG A 107 -11.29 7.67 19.67
CA ARG A 107 -11.80 8.03 18.34
C ARG A 107 -10.88 7.57 17.21
N ALA A 108 -9.58 7.67 17.44
CA ALA A 108 -8.53 7.46 16.46
C ALA A 108 -7.34 6.74 17.12
N PRO A 109 -7.50 5.46 17.46
CA PRO A 109 -6.45 4.68 18.11
C PRO A 109 -5.22 4.60 17.21
N ALA A 110 -4.06 4.88 17.78
CA ALA A 110 -2.79 4.76 17.08
C ALA A 110 -2.32 3.30 17.07
N ILE A 111 -1.57 2.95 16.03
CA ILE A 111 -0.90 1.68 15.86
C ILE A 111 0.59 1.97 15.71
N TYR A 112 1.42 1.26 16.47
CA TYR A 112 2.86 1.30 16.33
C TYR A 112 3.34 0.14 15.47
N ILE A 113 3.86 0.47 14.29
CA ILE A 113 4.33 -0.50 13.31
C ILE A 113 5.85 -0.61 13.43
N VAL A 114 6.32 -1.74 13.93
CA VAL A 114 7.72 -2.01 14.28
C VAL A 114 8.43 -2.67 13.11
N PHE A 115 9.50 -2.08 12.58
CA PHE A 115 10.22 -2.64 11.43
C PHE A 115 11.68 -3.01 11.72
N ASP A 116 12.23 -2.65 12.88
CA ASP A 116 13.61 -3.01 13.28
C ASP A 116 13.75 -3.16 14.80
N ILE A 117 14.78 -3.89 15.23
CA ILE A 117 15.19 -4.05 16.64
C ILE A 117 16.65 -3.62 16.79
N LEU A 118 16.90 -2.75 17.77
CA LEU A 118 18.20 -2.12 18.00
C LEU A 118 18.94 -2.76 19.18
N GLU A 119 18.20 -3.32 20.12
CA GLU A 119 18.75 -3.91 21.35
C GLU A 119 17.85 -5.02 21.88
N LYS A 120 18.47 -6.05 22.45
CA LYS A 120 17.80 -7.14 23.18
C LYS A 120 18.61 -7.49 24.42
N ASP A 121 17.97 -7.51 25.58
CA ASP A 121 18.56 -7.85 26.89
C ASP A 121 19.87 -7.07 27.17
N GLY A 122 19.84 -5.76 26.86
CA GLY A 122 20.98 -4.85 27.06
C GLY A 122 22.11 -4.97 26.03
N LYS A 123 21.99 -5.89 25.05
CA LYS A 123 22.99 -6.06 23.98
C LYS A 123 22.55 -5.35 22.71
N SER A 124 23.40 -4.45 22.19
CA SER A 124 23.14 -3.76 20.93
C SER A 124 23.19 -4.73 19.76
N LEU A 125 22.20 -4.63 18.87
CA LEU A 125 22.06 -5.44 17.66
C LEU A 125 22.39 -4.64 16.39
N THR A 126 22.76 -3.36 16.53
CA THR A 126 22.99 -2.45 15.39
C THR A 126 24.08 -2.93 14.43
N GLN A 127 25.02 -3.74 14.90
CA GLN A 127 26.10 -4.31 14.10
C GLN A 127 25.71 -5.58 13.33
N LEU A 128 24.55 -6.18 13.62
CA LEU A 128 24.05 -7.34 12.89
C LEU A 128 23.45 -6.93 11.55
N PRO A 129 23.50 -7.80 10.52
CA PRO A 129 22.72 -7.66 9.30
C PRO A 129 21.22 -7.48 9.56
N LEU A 130 20.54 -6.74 8.68
CA LEU A 130 19.11 -6.44 8.80
C LEU A 130 18.26 -7.70 8.92
N MET A 131 18.56 -8.75 8.16
CA MET A 131 17.77 -9.99 8.21
C MET A 131 17.90 -10.72 9.55
N GLU A 132 19.08 -10.70 10.16
CA GLU A 132 19.29 -11.24 11.50
C GLU A 132 18.53 -10.42 12.55
N ARG A 133 18.57 -9.08 12.47
CA ARG A 133 17.77 -8.22 13.35
C ARG A 133 16.28 -8.50 13.20
N LYS A 134 15.79 -8.71 11.98
CA LYS A 134 14.38 -9.07 11.73
C LYS A 134 13.99 -10.42 12.31
N ALA A 135 14.85 -11.41 12.25
CA ALA A 135 14.62 -12.70 12.92
C ALA A 135 14.50 -12.51 14.44
N VAL A 136 15.45 -11.80 15.05
CA VAL A 136 15.41 -11.49 16.50
C VAL A 136 14.16 -10.69 16.87
N LEU A 137 13.76 -9.72 16.05
CA LEU A 137 12.55 -8.92 16.27
C LEU A 137 11.30 -9.81 16.31
N LYS A 138 11.15 -10.70 15.33
CA LYS A 138 10.01 -11.62 15.22
C LYS A 138 9.89 -12.54 16.44
N ASP A 139 11.02 -13.01 16.95
CA ASP A 139 11.05 -13.87 18.13
C ASP A 139 10.85 -13.10 19.45
N SER A 140 11.25 -11.82 19.47
CA SER A 140 11.27 -11.00 20.68
C SER A 140 10.00 -10.20 20.95
N LEU A 141 9.17 -9.94 19.93
CA LEU A 141 7.98 -9.10 20.03
C LEU A 141 6.76 -9.80 19.43
N LYS A 142 5.73 -10.00 20.26
CA LYS A 142 4.40 -10.43 19.79
C LYS A 142 3.59 -9.25 19.28
N GLU A 143 2.75 -9.48 18.28
CA GLU A 143 1.78 -8.48 17.84
C GLU A 143 0.61 -8.35 18.81
N GLY A 144 0.01 -7.16 18.86
CA GLY A 144 -1.16 -6.83 19.66
C GLY A 144 -2.14 -5.96 18.89
N SER A 145 -3.12 -5.39 19.60
CA SER A 145 -4.14 -4.54 18.98
C SER A 145 -3.59 -3.21 18.43
N ASN A 146 -2.53 -2.68 19.08
CA ASN A 146 -1.96 -1.37 18.77
C ASN A 146 -0.46 -1.45 18.45
N VAL A 147 0.08 -2.66 18.31
CA VAL A 147 1.50 -2.90 18.01
C VAL A 147 1.56 -4.01 16.97
N LEU A 148 2.12 -3.72 15.80
CA LEU A 148 2.23 -4.66 14.68
C LEU A 148 3.68 -4.74 14.21
N LEU A 149 4.08 -5.88 13.66
CA LEU A 149 5.34 -6.03 12.96
C LEU A 149 5.17 -5.59 11.50
N CYS A 150 6.14 -4.84 10.98
CA CYS A 150 6.15 -4.47 9.57
C CYS A 150 6.59 -5.66 8.73
N ASP A 151 5.66 -6.16 7.91
CA ASP A 151 5.96 -7.20 6.93
C ASP A 151 6.80 -6.65 5.77
N TYR A 152 7.50 -7.55 5.10
CA TYR A 152 8.31 -7.23 3.94
C TYR A 152 8.14 -8.30 2.86
N ILE A 153 8.47 -7.92 1.63
CA ILE A 153 8.72 -8.88 0.57
C ILE A 153 10.19 -8.82 0.17
N GLU A 154 10.67 -9.88 -0.44
CA GLU A 154 12.01 -9.91 -1.04
C GLU A 154 11.93 -9.65 -2.54
N GLU A 155 12.98 -9.06 -3.08
CA GLU A 155 13.25 -8.93 -4.52
C GLU A 155 12.28 -8.00 -5.28
N LYS A 156 10.98 -8.26 -5.28
CA LYS A 156 9.97 -7.72 -6.21
C LYS A 156 9.50 -6.29 -5.92
N GLY A 157 10.44 -5.36 -5.73
CA GLY A 157 10.16 -3.99 -5.32
C GLY A 157 9.29 -3.18 -6.26
N GLU A 158 9.43 -3.34 -7.59
CA GLU A 158 8.61 -2.62 -8.57
C GLU A 158 7.14 -3.03 -8.52
N ALA A 159 6.88 -4.35 -8.54
CA ALA A 159 5.53 -4.89 -8.44
C ALA A 159 4.88 -4.49 -7.11
N TYR A 160 5.65 -4.54 -6.02
CA TYR A 160 5.15 -4.16 -4.70
C TYR A 160 4.84 -2.67 -4.59
N LEU A 161 5.69 -1.80 -5.14
CA LEU A 161 5.39 -0.39 -5.23
C LEU A 161 4.08 -0.17 -6.00
N GLY A 162 3.88 -0.85 -7.14
CA GLY A 162 2.62 -0.82 -7.88
C GLY A 162 1.40 -1.11 -7.00
N LEU A 163 1.43 -2.22 -6.27
CA LEU A 163 0.36 -2.63 -5.35
C LEU A 163 0.14 -1.65 -4.19
N VAL A 164 1.21 -1.15 -3.60
CA VAL A 164 1.16 -0.21 -2.46
C VAL A 164 0.54 1.12 -2.89
N LEU A 165 0.94 1.64 -4.05
CA LEU A 165 0.36 2.86 -4.63
C LEU A 165 -1.09 2.66 -5.04
N GLN A 166 -1.40 1.51 -5.66
CA GLN A 166 -2.76 1.11 -5.95
C GLN A 166 -3.60 1.02 -4.68
N LYS A 167 -3.05 0.76 -3.49
CA LYS A 167 -3.80 0.79 -2.23
C LYS A 167 -3.92 2.19 -1.61
N GLY A 168 -3.38 3.22 -2.27
CA GLY A 168 -3.39 4.61 -1.79
C GLY A 168 -2.35 4.90 -0.71
N LEU A 169 -1.38 4.00 -0.50
CA LEU A 169 -0.27 4.19 0.42
C LEU A 169 0.86 4.99 -0.24
N GLU A 170 1.75 5.54 0.57
CA GLU A 170 2.73 6.55 0.11
C GLU A 170 3.82 5.99 -0.82
N GLY A 171 4.22 4.74 -0.60
CA GLY A 171 5.30 4.09 -1.33
C GLY A 171 5.93 2.98 -0.51
N VAL A 172 7.14 2.57 -0.89
CA VAL A 172 7.89 1.47 -0.25
C VAL A 172 9.22 1.95 0.32
N MET A 173 9.68 1.27 1.36
CA MET A 173 11.03 1.37 1.88
C MET A 173 11.81 0.16 1.39
N ALA A 174 12.83 0.37 0.55
CA ALA A 174 13.78 -0.67 0.19
C ALA A 174 14.93 -0.67 1.20
N LYS A 175 15.31 -1.82 1.71
CA LYS A 175 16.42 -1.97 2.66
C LYS A 175 17.32 -3.13 2.25
N ARG A 176 18.64 -2.93 2.26
CA ARG A 176 19.62 -3.99 1.99
C ARG A 176 19.58 -5.05 3.09
N LYS A 177 19.48 -6.32 2.71
CA LYS A 177 19.42 -7.49 3.61
C LYS A 177 20.61 -7.59 4.55
N ASP A 178 21.80 -7.27 4.04
CA ASP A 178 23.09 -7.34 4.74
C ASP A 178 23.45 -6.06 5.52
N SER A 179 22.60 -5.02 5.47
CA SER A 179 22.95 -3.73 6.06
C SER A 179 22.90 -3.72 7.59
N ARG A 180 23.89 -3.05 8.19
CA ARG A 180 23.91 -2.68 9.60
C ARG A 180 22.95 -1.51 9.86
N TYR A 181 22.64 -1.26 11.13
CA TYR A 181 21.86 -0.10 11.53
C TYR A 181 22.79 1.09 11.78
N GLU A 182 22.69 2.13 10.94
CA GLU A 182 23.59 3.28 10.95
C GLU A 182 22.88 4.50 11.57
N GLU A 183 23.01 4.64 12.89
CA GLU A 183 22.28 5.64 13.68
C GLU A 183 22.43 7.08 13.15
N GLY A 184 21.30 7.73 12.85
CA GLY A 184 21.26 9.13 12.42
C GLY A 184 21.82 9.41 11.03
N LEU A 185 22.34 8.40 10.32
CA LEU A 185 22.98 8.57 9.00
C LEU A 185 22.03 8.27 7.84
N ARG A 186 22.41 8.77 6.66
CA ARG A 186 21.80 8.43 5.36
C ARG A 186 22.89 7.83 4.48
N THR A 187 22.89 6.52 4.33
CA THR A 187 24.00 5.79 3.70
C THR A 187 23.62 5.12 2.38
N GLY A 188 22.33 5.11 2.04
CA GLY A 188 21.80 4.45 0.86
C GLY A 188 21.41 2.99 1.08
N SER A 189 21.85 2.38 2.19
CA SER A 189 21.38 1.04 2.61
C SER A 189 19.87 0.98 2.80
N TRP A 190 19.24 2.12 3.12
CA TRP A 190 17.80 2.31 3.13
C TRP A 190 17.41 3.37 2.09
N LEU A 191 16.48 3.00 1.22
CA LEU A 191 15.93 3.86 0.18
C LEU A 191 14.41 3.98 0.37
N LYS A 192 13.89 5.20 0.20
CA LYS A 192 12.44 5.43 0.10
C LYS A 192 12.08 5.60 -1.37
N ILE A 193 11.15 4.79 -1.84
CA ILE A 193 10.65 4.80 -3.20
C ILE A 193 9.19 5.22 -3.14
N LYS A 194 8.86 6.35 -3.77
CA LYS A 194 7.50 6.90 -3.77
C LYS A 194 7.07 7.14 -5.21
N LYS A 195 5.76 7.07 -5.48
CA LYS A 195 5.23 7.65 -6.71
C LYS A 195 5.28 9.17 -6.55
N LEU A 196 6.14 9.82 -7.31
CA LEU A 196 5.97 11.23 -7.56
C LEU A 196 4.74 11.35 -8.47
N LYS A 197 3.67 11.97 -7.97
CA LYS A 197 2.60 12.39 -8.87
C LYS A 197 3.19 13.49 -9.73
N THR A 198 2.92 13.45 -11.03
CA THR A 198 3.33 14.52 -11.93
C THR A 198 2.10 15.17 -12.53
N CYS A 199 2.17 16.47 -12.74
CA CYS A 199 1.18 17.24 -13.45
C CYS A 199 1.92 18.12 -14.44
N ASP A 200 1.35 18.28 -15.63
CA ASP A 200 1.83 19.30 -16.56
C ASP A 200 1.20 20.64 -16.16
N CYS A 201 2.04 21.64 -15.94
CA CYS A 201 1.67 22.96 -15.50
C CYS A 201 2.21 24.01 -16.45
N ILE A 202 1.41 25.03 -16.72
CA ILE A 202 1.81 26.20 -17.48
C ILE A 202 2.63 27.11 -16.58
N ILE A 203 3.73 27.63 -17.11
CA ILE A 203 4.55 28.64 -16.44
C ILE A 203 3.96 30.01 -16.76
N PHE A 204 3.41 30.68 -15.76
CA PHE A 204 2.81 32.02 -15.90
C PHE A 204 3.73 33.15 -15.47
N GLY A 205 4.82 32.84 -14.77
CA GLY A 205 5.75 33.84 -14.29
C GLY A 205 6.86 33.22 -13.46
N TYR A 206 7.75 34.07 -12.97
CA TYR A 206 8.80 33.66 -12.05
C TYR A 206 9.10 34.76 -11.03
N THR A 207 9.59 34.36 -9.86
CA THR A 207 10.05 35.30 -8.82
C THR A 207 11.52 35.65 -9.03
N ARG A 208 11.92 36.84 -8.58
CA ARG A 208 13.33 37.25 -8.55
C ARG A 208 14.18 36.25 -7.74
N GLY A 209 15.33 35.86 -8.29
CA GLY A 209 16.30 35.02 -7.57
C GLY A 209 17.09 35.80 -6.51
N GLU A 210 17.47 35.11 -5.45
CA GLU A 210 18.30 35.65 -4.36
C GLU A 210 19.64 34.90 -4.25
N ASN A 211 20.63 35.53 -3.62
CA ASN A 211 21.96 34.95 -3.38
C ASN A 211 22.58 34.35 -4.66
N VAL A 212 22.92 33.07 -4.64
CA VAL A 212 23.51 32.33 -5.77
C VAL A 212 22.64 32.30 -7.02
N ARG A 213 21.34 32.66 -6.91
CA ARG A 213 20.40 32.75 -8.03
C ARG A 213 20.11 34.18 -8.48
N GLN A 214 20.84 35.20 -8.02
CA GLN A 214 20.60 36.61 -8.38
C GLN A 214 20.51 36.89 -9.89
N GLN A 215 21.25 36.12 -10.71
CA GLN A 215 21.25 36.25 -12.18
C GLN A 215 20.17 35.39 -12.87
N THR A 216 19.34 34.69 -12.09
CA THR A 216 18.30 33.78 -12.57
C THR A 216 17.02 33.99 -11.76
N PHE A 217 16.07 33.06 -11.82
CA PHE A 217 14.84 33.13 -11.04
C PHE A 217 14.91 32.36 -9.71
N GLY A 218 14.07 32.76 -8.76
CA GLY A 218 13.90 32.08 -7.47
C GLY A 218 12.99 30.87 -7.59
N ALA A 219 11.75 31.09 -8.06
CA ALA A 219 10.75 30.05 -8.28
C ALA A 219 9.87 30.38 -9.49
N LEU A 220 9.34 29.34 -10.15
CA LEU A 220 8.32 29.49 -11.20
C LEU A 220 6.92 29.54 -10.57
N LEU A 221 6.05 30.39 -11.10
CA LEU A 221 4.63 30.45 -10.79
C LEU A 221 3.87 29.56 -11.78
N LEU A 222 3.16 28.58 -11.25
CA LEU A 222 2.51 27.53 -12.02
C LEU A 222 1.00 27.68 -12.01
N GLY A 223 0.37 27.35 -13.13
CA GLY A 223 -1.08 27.23 -13.22
C GLY A 223 -1.53 26.15 -14.18
N VAL A 224 -2.82 25.87 -14.15
CA VAL A 224 -3.56 25.01 -15.09
C VAL A 224 -4.82 25.73 -15.54
N TYR A 225 -5.48 25.26 -16.59
CA TYR A 225 -6.78 25.78 -17.01
C TYR A 225 -7.94 24.99 -16.39
N ASN A 226 -9.00 25.71 -16.00
CA ASN A 226 -10.30 25.09 -15.69
C ASN A 226 -11.09 24.81 -16.98
N GLU A 227 -12.28 24.21 -16.85
CA GLU A 227 -13.18 23.89 -17.98
C GLU A 227 -13.52 25.12 -18.85
N ASN A 228 -13.53 26.32 -18.26
CA ASN A 228 -13.79 27.59 -18.94
C ASN A 228 -12.52 28.25 -19.52
N LYS A 229 -11.39 27.53 -19.59
CA LYS A 229 -10.07 28.04 -20.02
C LYS A 229 -9.54 29.22 -19.19
N GLN A 230 -10.00 29.36 -17.95
CA GLN A 230 -9.47 30.37 -17.04
C GLN A 230 -8.29 29.81 -16.25
N PRO A 231 -7.21 30.59 -16.05
CA PRO A 231 -6.03 30.13 -15.35
C PRO A 231 -6.32 29.95 -13.86
N VAL A 232 -5.92 28.81 -13.31
CA VAL A 232 -6.01 28.43 -11.90
C VAL A 232 -4.60 28.30 -11.36
N TYR A 233 -4.28 29.07 -10.33
CA TYR A 233 -2.97 29.02 -9.69
C TYR A 233 -2.80 27.73 -8.88
N VAL A 234 -1.73 26.98 -9.14
CA VAL A 234 -1.45 25.70 -8.47
C VAL A 234 -0.21 25.74 -7.58
N GLY A 235 0.44 26.90 -7.47
CA GLY A 235 1.56 27.13 -6.56
C GLY A 235 2.87 27.49 -7.26
N LYS A 236 3.95 27.54 -6.46
CA LYS A 236 5.29 27.88 -6.94
C LYS A 236 6.28 26.73 -6.81
N VAL A 237 7.26 26.68 -7.72
CA VAL A 237 8.32 25.67 -7.70
C VAL A 237 9.71 26.31 -7.80
N GLY A 238 10.52 26.13 -6.75
CA GLY A 238 11.89 26.66 -6.67
C GLY A 238 13.00 25.60 -6.71
N THR A 239 12.65 24.32 -6.90
CA THR A 239 13.61 23.20 -6.83
C THR A 239 13.47 22.27 -8.03
N GLY A 240 14.52 21.51 -8.35
CA GLY A 240 14.54 20.58 -9.48
C GLY A 240 15.25 21.10 -10.73
N PHE A 241 15.96 22.23 -10.63
CA PHE A 241 16.68 22.84 -11.74
C PHE A 241 18.19 22.59 -11.63
N SER A 242 18.83 22.22 -12.74
CA SER A 242 20.29 22.34 -12.90
C SER A 242 20.64 23.78 -13.32
N GLU A 243 21.92 24.17 -13.22
CA GLU A 243 22.35 25.49 -13.71
C GLU A 243 22.07 25.70 -15.21
N GLU A 244 22.27 24.65 -16.01
CA GLU A 244 21.99 24.66 -17.43
C GLU A 244 20.51 24.90 -17.71
N THR A 245 19.63 24.20 -16.98
CA THR A 245 18.17 24.38 -17.11
C THR A 245 17.74 25.80 -16.70
N LEU A 246 18.35 26.37 -15.66
CA LEU A 246 18.05 27.75 -15.24
C LEU A 246 18.38 28.75 -16.35
N ARG A 247 19.56 28.65 -16.98
CA ARG A 247 19.98 29.54 -18.09
C ARG A 247 19.07 29.38 -19.31
N LEU A 248 18.75 28.15 -19.69
CA LEU A 248 17.84 27.86 -20.81
C LEU A 248 16.45 28.50 -20.61
N LEU A 249 15.90 28.39 -19.40
CA LEU A 249 14.60 28.98 -19.08
C LEU A 249 14.63 30.50 -19.12
N MET A 250 15.69 31.14 -18.61
CA MET A 250 15.84 32.59 -18.67
C MET A 250 15.83 33.12 -20.12
N ASP A 251 16.57 32.49 -21.05
CA ASP A 251 16.54 32.88 -22.48
C ASP A 251 15.15 32.72 -23.11
N LYS A 252 14.41 31.67 -22.73
CA LYS A 252 13.02 31.50 -23.19
C LYS A 252 12.09 32.58 -22.60
N PHE A 253 12.29 32.98 -21.35
CA PHE A 253 11.43 33.93 -20.64
C PHE A 253 11.51 35.34 -21.20
N GLU A 254 12.71 35.82 -21.56
CA GLU A 254 12.91 37.16 -22.14
C GLU A 254 12.02 37.41 -23.37
N LYS A 255 11.75 36.35 -24.15
CA LYS A 255 11.00 36.41 -25.40
C LYS A 255 9.47 36.42 -25.22
N ILE A 256 8.98 36.16 -24.00
CA ILE A 256 7.55 35.97 -23.72
C ILE A 256 7.07 36.76 -22.50
N THR A 257 7.84 37.75 -22.05
CA THR A 257 7.48 38.62 -20.93
C THR A 257 6.20 39.42 -21.21
N THR A 258 5.37 39.63 -20.19
CA THR A 258 4.10 40.39 -20.33
C THR A 258 3.76 41.18 -19.07
N ASP A 259 2.95 42.22 -19.21
CA ASP A 259 2.41 42.99 -18.07
C ASP A 259 1.13 42.39 -17.48
N LYS A 260 0.55 41.38 -18.15
CA LYS A 260 -0.68 40.73 -17.71
C LYS A 260 -0.40 39.81 -16.51
N ALA A 261 -0.95 40.17 -15.36
CA ALA A 261 -0.88 39.38 -14.13
C ALA A 261 -2.11 38.45 -13.98
N PRO A 262 -2.01 37.14 -14.30
CA PRO A 262 -3.13 36.20 -14.16
C PRO A 262 -3.44 35.85 -12.71
N PHE A 263 -2.47 36.02 -11.79
CA PHE A 263 -2.58 35.65 -10.40
C PHE A 263 -2.14 36.79 -9.48
N LYS A 264 -2.56 36.72 -8.21
CA LYS A 264 -2.07 37.60 -7.17
C LYS A 264 -0.75 37.04 -6.60
N PRO A 265 0.37 37.80 -6.63
CA PRO A 265 1.61 37.37 -5.99
C PRO A 265 1.46 37.12 -4.49
N GLU A 266 2.27 36.21 -3.95
CA GLU A 266 2.36 36.03 -2.50
C GLU A 266 3.11 37.22 -1.88
N SER A 267 2.88 37.48 -0.58
CA SER A 267 3.45 38.65 0.10
C SER A 267 4.99 38.61 0.04
N GLY A 268 5.59 39.64 -0.56
CA GLY A 268 7.04 39.78 -0.72
C GLY A 268 7.59 39.23 -2.04
N ASP A 269 6.79 38.53 -2.85
CA ASP A 269 7.24 38.04 -4.16
C ASP A 269 7.28 39.20 -5.17
N VAL A 270 8.46 39.45 -5.75
CA VAL A 270 8.61 40.28 -6.95
C VAL A 270 8.55 39.36 -8.16
N VAL A 271 7.47 39.48 -8.93
CA VAL A 271 7.13 38.56 -10.03
C VAL A 271 7.30 39.23 -11.38
N THR A 272 7.98 38.53 -12.29
CA THR A 272 7.95 38.81 -13.72
C THR A 272 6.94 37.86 -14.37
N TRP A 273 5.94 38.41 -15.06
CA TRP A 273 4.89 37.63 -15.71
C TRP A 273 5.27 37.24 -17.12
N LEU A 274 4.80 36.06 -17.54
CA LEU A 274 5.05 35.47 -18.84
C LEU A 274 3.73 35.16 -19.52
N GLU A 275 3.73 35.29 -20.85
CA GLU A 275 2.65 34.73 -21.66
C GLU A 275 2.57 33.21 -21.42
N PRO A 276 1.37 32.63 -21.34
CA PRO A 276 1.16 31.22 -21.01
C PRO A 276 1.51 30.31 -22.20
N LYS A 277 2.79 30.26 -22.58
CA LYS A 277 3.31 29.52 -23.74
C LYS A 277 4.13 28.31 -23.36
N LEU A 278 4.71 28.29 -22.16
CA LEU A 278 5.62 27.23 -21.72
C LEU A 278 4.92 26.27 -20.76
N VAL A 279 5.06 24.98 -21.03
CA VAL A 279 4.58 23.90 -20.18
C VAL A 279 5.75 23.19 -19.52
N SER A 280 5.58 22.87 -18.24
CA SER A 280 6.53 22.10 -17.44
C SER A 280 5.86 20.90 -16.81
N GLU A 281 6.58 19.78 -16.76
CA GLU A 281 6.19 18.65 -15.94
C GLU A 281 6.70 18.89 -14.52
N VAL A 282 5.79 18.79 -13.53
CA VAL A 282 6.08 19.10 -12.14
C VAL A 282 5.68 17.91 -11.28
N ALA A 283 6.65 17.40 -10.52
CA ALA A 283 6.43 16.37 -9.52
C ALA A 283 5.92 16.99 -8.21
N TYR A 284 4.93 16.36 -7.57
CA TYR A 284 4.36 16.81 -6.31
C TYR A 284 3.94 15.63 -5.43
N GLN A 285 3.74 15.89 -4.12
CA GLN A 285 3.36 14.84 -3.17
C GLN A 285 1.84 14.78 -2.97
N VAL A 286 1.19 15.93 -2.80
CA VAL A 286 -0.26 16.02 -2.55
C VAL A 286 -0.81 17.34 -3.10
N VAL A 287 -2.07 17.32 -3.54
CA VAL A 287 -2.85 18.53 -3.84
C VAL A 287 -3.57 18.95 -2.56
N THR A 288 -3.37 20.18 -2.10
CA THR A 288 -4.04 20.71 -0.91
C THR A 288 -5.53 20.95 -1.18
N LYS A 289 -6.33 21.15 -0.11
CA LYS A 289 -7.77 21.42 -0.24
C LYS A 289 -8.08 22.65 -1.10
N ASP A 290 -7.17 23.63 -1.13
CA ASP A 290 -7.22 24.84 -1.94
C ASP A 290 -6.59 24.66 -3.34
N GLY A 291 -6.29 23.44 -3.77
CA GLY A 291 -5.86 23.14 -5.14
C GLY A 291 -4.37 23.34 -5.42
N ARG A 292 -3.53 23.55 -4.40
CA ARG A 292 -2.09 23.80 -4.57
C ARG A 292 -1.25 22.53 -4.49
N LEU A 293 -0.16 22.49 -5.25
CA LEU A 293 0.82 21.42 -5.22
C LEU A 293 1.75 21.57 -4.01
N ARG A 294 1.77 20.57 -3.13
CA ARG A 294 2.72 20.51 -2.00
C ARG A 294 3.98 19.74 -2.37
N MET A 295 5.12 20.28 -1.92
CA MET A 295 6.46 19.76 -2.20
C MET A 295 6.74 19.61 -3.71
N ALA A 296 6.33 20.62 -4.49
CA ALA A 296 6.52 20.66 -5.93
C ALA A 296 8.02 20.70 -6.31
N ARG A 297 8.38 19.96 -7.36
CA ARG A 297 9.71 19.93 -7.96
C ARG A 297 9.60 19.94 -9.48
N PHE A 298 10.36 20.81 -10.12
CA PHE A 298 10.45 20.83 -11.57
C PHE A 298 11.09 19.53 -12.06
N LYS A 299 10.55 18.96 -13.14
CA LYS A 299 11.11 17.77 -13.78
C LYS A 299 11.75 18.13 -15.12
N ARG A 300 10.96 18.71 -16.02
CA ARG A 300 11.39 19.07 -17.38
C ARG A 300 10.41 20.05 -18.03
N LEU A 301 10.84 20.67 -19.12
CA LEU A 301 9.93 21.32 -20.06
C LEU A 301 9.18 20.27 -20.91
N ARG A 302 7.98 20.65 -21.36
CA ARG A 302 7.12 19.86 -22.23
C ARG A 302 6.86 20.65 -23.52
N ASP A 303 7.88 20.75 -24.36
CA ASP A 303 7.74 21.40 -25.67
C ASP A 303 6.77 20.61 -26.60
N ASP A 304 6.47 19.35 -26.24
CA ASP A 304 5.52 18.47 -26.92
C ASP A 304 4.04 18.72 -26.57
N LYS A 305 3.76 19.58 -25.58
CA LYS A 305 2.40 19.77 -25.05
C LYS A 305 1.96 21.23 -25.08
N PRO A 306 0.81 21.56 -25.69
CA PRO A 306 0.29 22.92 -25.70
C PRO A 306 -0.33 23.29 -24.33
N PRO A 307 -0.26 24.57 -23.90
CA PRO A 307 -0.79 25.05 -22.63
C PRO A 307 -2.27 24.69 -22.37
N GLU A 308 -3.10 24.66 -23.40
CA GLU A 308 -4.53 24.37 -23.32
C GLU A 308 -4.83 22.95 -22.83
N GLN A 309 -3.87 22.03 -22.96
CA GLN A 309 -3.99 20.65 -22.46
C GLN A 309 -3.57 20.50 -21.00
N CYS A 310 -3.10 21.57 -20.36
CA CYS A 310 -2.76 21.58 -18.94
C CYS A 310 -4.02 21.91 -18.13
N THR A 311 -4.90 20.94 -17.92
CA THR A 311 -6.20 21.15 -17.27
C THR A 311 -6.22 20.71 -15.81
N LEU A 312 -7.21 21.22 -15.06
CA LEU A 312 -7.46 20.89 -13.65
C LEU A 312 -7.79 19.40 -13.43
N ASP A 313 -8.25 18.70 -14.47
CA ASP A 313 -8.55 17.26 -14.44
C ASP A 313 -7.33 16.38 -14.15
N GLN A 314 -6.12 16.91 -14.38
CA GLN A 314 -4.87 16.28 -13.97
C GLN A 314 -4.67 16.25 -12.45
N LEU A 315 -5.34 17.16 -11.74
CA LEU A 315 -5.19 17.39 -10.30
C LEU A 315 -6.39 16.91 -9.50
N THR A 316 -7.58 16.85 -10.11
CA THR A 316 -8.75 16.20 -9.54
C THR A 316 -8.63 14.69 -9.72
N GLN A 317 -8.90 13.94 -8.65
CA GLN A 317 -9.18 12.52 -8.80
C GLN A 317 -10.51 12.40 -9.54
N VAL A 318 -10.46 12.29 -10.87
CA VAL A 318 -11.63 11.94 -11.66
C VAL A 318 -12.07 10.54 -11.22
N LYS A 319 -13.18 10.46 -10.48
CA LYS A 319 -14.03 9.27 -10.52
C LYS A 319 -14.43 9.13 -11.98
N ALA A 320 -13.95 8.09 -12.65
CA ALA A 320 -14.36 7.78 -14.01
C ALA A 320 -15.89 7.94 -14.11
N LYS A 321 -16.35 8.82 -15.01
CA LYS A 321 -17.74 8.87 -15.41
C LYS A 321 -18.03 7.55 -16.08
N THR A 322 -18.77 6.69 -15.40
CA THR A 322 -19.38 5.51 -16.00
C THR A 322 -20.35 6.02 -17.07
N GLU A 323 -20.01 5.82 -18.33
CA GLU A 323 -20.99 5.91 -19.41
C GLU A 323 -22.13 4.96 -19.07
N THR A 324 -23.34 5.48 -19.16
CA THR A 324 -24.57 4.79 -18.79
C THR A 324 -24.86 3.72 -19.85
N PRO A 325 -24.91 2.42 -19.50
CA PRO A 325 -25.52 1.45 -20.38
C PRO A 325 -27.02 1.69 -20.38
N VAL A 326 -27.57 1.71 -21.59
CA VAL A 326 -28.98 1.82 -21.93
C VAL A 326 -29.82 0.87 -21.07
N GLN A 327 -30.94 1.41 -20.56
CA GLN A 327 -31.96 0.65 -19.86
C GLN A 327 -32.54 -0.45 -20.76
N THR A 328 -32.39 -1.69 -20.34
CA THR A 328 -33.34 -2.77 -20.69
C THR A 328 -33.93 -3.32 -19.41
N LYS A 329 -35.26 -3.37 -19.41
CA LYS A 329 -36.16 -3.71 -18.32
C LYS A 329 -35.83 -5.06 -17.69
N ASP A 330 -36.11 -5.17 -16.38
CA ASP A 330 -36.15 -6.42 -15.62
C ASP A 330 -36.82 -7.55 -16.41
N PRO A 331 -36.30 -8.78 -16.25
CA PRO A 331 -37.20 -9.81 -15.76
C PRO A 331 -36.62 -10.58 -14.57
N GLU A 332 -37.55 -10.83 -13.66
CA GLU A 332 -37.66 -11.90 -12.68
C GLU A 332 -36.74 -13.14 -12.82
N LYS A 333 -36.27 -13.61 -11.65
CA LYS A 333 -35.44 -14.79 -11.38
C LYS A 333 -35.70 -16.01 -12.30
N ALA A 334 -34.68 -16.42 -13.05
CA ALA A 334 -34.46 -17.80 -13.49
C ALA A 334 -32.98 -18.19 -13.28
N LYS A 335 -32.71 -19.43 -12.85
CA LYS A 335 -31.36 -19.96 -12.56
C LYS A 335 -30.65 -20.32 -13.88
N GLU A 336 -29.42 -19.86 -14.08
CA GLU A 336 -28.54 -20.30 -15.17
C GLU A 336 -28.06 -21.76 -14.96
N PRO A 337 -28.00 -22.59 -16.02
CA PRO A 337 -27.55 -23.99 -15.95
C PRO A 337 -26.04 -24.12 -15.71
N ALA A 338 -25.61 -25.23 -15.11
CA ALA A 338 -24.22 -25.48 -14.72
C ALA A 338 -23.23 -25.59 -15.91
N ASP A 339 -23.72 -25.97 -17.09
CA ASP A 339 -22.91 -26.13 -18.31
C ASP A 339 -22.23 -24.83 -18.78
N GLU A 340 -22.87 -23.66 -18.61
CA GLU A 340 -22.24 -22.38 -18.96
C GLU A 340 -21.12 -22.00 -17.97
N LYS A 341 -21.28 -22.34 -16.68
CA LYS A 341 -20.32 -22.00 -15.61
C LYS A 341 -19.01 -22.78 -15.73
N LEU A 342 -19.03 -23.99 -16.31
CA LEU A 342 -17.85 -24.85 -16.48
C LEU A 342 -17.20 -24.72 -17.87
N SER A 343 -17.68 -23.82 -18.72
CA SER A 343 -17.14 -23.61 -20.08
C SER A 343 -15.65 -23.24 -20.09
N GLU A 344 -15.22 -22.31 -19.22
CA GLU A 344 -13.80 -21.95 -19.07
C GLU A 344 -12.98 -23.13 -18.55
N TYR A 345 -13.52 -23.90 -17.60
CA TYR A 345 -12.85 -25.09 -17.05
C TYR A 345 -12.59 -26.14 -18.14
N ALA A 346 -13.63 -26.54 -18.86
CA ALA A 346 -13.55 -27.55 -19.91
C ALA A 346 -12.63 -27.13 -21.06
N SER A 347 -12.61 -25.83 -21.41
CA SER A 347 -11.74 -25.30 -22.47
C SER A 347 -10.24 -25.41 -22.16
N LYS A 348 -9.87 -25.47 -20.87
CA LYS A 348 -8.48 -25.51 -20.41
C LYS A 348 -7.92 -26.92 -20.22
N ARG A 349 -8.73 -27.98 -20.34
CA ARG A 349 -8.31 -29.37 -20.08
C ARG A 349 -8.43 -30.24 -21.33
N ASN A 350 -7.43 -31.10 -21.53
CA ASN A 350 -7.56 -32.24 -22.42
C ASN A 350 -7.86 -33.51 -21.59
N PHE A 351 -9.14 -33.87 -21.48
CA PHE A 351 -9.61 -35.01 -20.67
C PHE A 351 -9.21 -36.40 -21.20
N GLN A 352 -8.52 -36.48 -22.34
CA GLN A 352 -7.87 -37.72 -22.77
C GLN A 352 -6.47 -37.89 -22.14
N GLU A 353 -5.89 -36.80 -21.61
CA GLU A 353 -4.52 -36.75 -21.08
C GLU A 353 -4.47 -36.40 -19.59
N THR A 354 -5.46 -35.69 -19.06
CA THR A 354 -5.53 -35.36 -17.63
C THR A 354 -6.47 -36.33 -16.87
N PRO A 355 -6.13 -36.76 -15.65
CA PRO A 355 -7.02 -37.57 -14.80
C PRO A 355 -8.13 -36.75 -14.12
N GLU A 356 -8.26 -35.46 -14.46
CA GLU A 356 -9.29 -34.56 -13.90
C GLU A 356 -10.71 -34.90 -14.41
N PRO A 357 -11.76 -34.74 -13.57
CA PRO A 357 -13.14 -35.07 -13.93
C PRO A 357 -13.75 -34.12 -14.97
N LYS A 358 -14.63 -34.66 -15.83
CA LYS A 358 -15.36 -33.89 -16.86
C LYS A 358 -16.53 -33.07 -16.28
N GLY A 359 -17.08 -33.51 -15.14
CA GLY A 359 -18.16 -32.84 -14.40
C GLY A 359 -19.56 -33.37 -14.72
N GLU A 360 -20.30 -33.74 -13.68
CA GLU A 360 -21.76 -34.00 -13.69
C GLU A 360 -22.43 -33.25 -12.52
N GLU A 361 -23.76 -33.08 -12.58
CA GLU A 361 -24.53 -32.33 -11.57
C GLU A 361 -24.39 -32.89 -10.15
N GLY A 362 -23.95 -32.04 -9.20
CA GLY A 362 -23.88 -32.38 -7.78
C GLY A 362 -25.25 -32.37 -7.09
N LYS A 363 -25.50 -33.36 -6.22
CA LYS A 363 -26.72 -33.44 -5.38
C LYS A 363 -26.72 -32.42 -4.23
N LYS A 364 -27.91 -31.95 -3.85
CA LYS A 364 -28.17 -31.07 -2.69
C LYS A 364 -27.94 -31.79 -1.36
N GLU A 365 -26.72 -31.68 -0.86
CA GLU A 365 -26.25 -32.06 0.48
C GLU A 365 -25.48 -30.84 1.06
N PRO A 366 -25.17 -30.76 2.37
CA PRO A 366 -24.63 -29.53 2.99
C PRO A 366 -23.39 -28.99 2.27
N LEU A 367 -23.39 -27.68 1.97
CA LEU A 367 -22.35 -26.96 1.23
C LEU A 367 -20.95 -27.39 1.71
N ILE A 368 -20.14 -27.89 0.79
CA ILE A 368 -18.81 -28.43 1.10
C ILE A 368 -17.71 -27.43 0.79
N TYR A 369 -16.59 -27.57 1.49
CA TYR A 369 -15.34 -26.95 1.09
C TYR A 369 -14.24 -28.00 0.98
N VAL A 370 -13.26 -27.71 0.13
CA VAL A 370 -12.02 -28.48 0.06
C VAL A 370 -10.84 -27.52 -0.06
N ILE A 371 -9.72 -27.91 0.54
CA ILE A 371 -8.42 -27.28 0.34
C ILE A 371 -7.50 -28.32 -0.26
N GLN A 372 -7.00 -28.05 -1.46
CA GLN A 372 -6.06 -28.92 -2.14
C GLN A 372 -4.67 -28.28 -2.13
N GLU A 373 -3.68 -29.00 -1.63
CA GLU A 373 -2.26 -28.64 -1.75
C GLU A 373 -1.78 -28.98 -3.16
N HIS A 374 -1.29 -27.97 -3.89
CA HIS A 374 -0.92 -28.09 -5.29
C HIS A 374 0.56 -27.75 -5.50
N HIS A 375 1.33 -28.80 -5.79
CA HIS A 375 2.76 -28.76 -6.11
C HIS A 375 2.97 -28.51 -7.61
N ALA A 376 2.61 -27.32 -8.07
CA ALA A 376 2.86 -26.85 -9.44
C ALA A 376 4.28 -26.27 -9.57
N ARG A 377 4.49 -25.26 -10.44
CA ARG A 377 5.75 -24.50 -10.49
C ARG A 377 6.14 -23.87 -9.15
N ALA A 378 5.13 -23.56 -8.33
CA ALA A 378 5.26 -23.14 -6.95
C ALA A 378 4.14 -23.79 -6.12
N LEU A 379 4.45 -24.11 -4.86
CA LEU A 379 3.46 -24.62 -3.92
C LEU A 379 2.39 -23.55 -3.64
N HIS A 380 1.13 -23.94 -3.75
CA HIS A 380 -0.01 -23.14 -3.32
C HIS A 380 -1.14 -24.06 -2.83
N PHE A 381 -2.14 -23.46 -2.20
CA PHE A 381 -3.31 -24.16 -1.70
C PHE A 381 -4.55 -23.66 -2.42
N ASP A 382 -5.22 -24.54 -3.16
CA ASP A 382 -6.48 -24.24 -3.81
C ASP A 382 -7.61 -24.32 -2.77
N PHE A 383 -8.15 -23.17 -2.40
CA PHE A 383 -9.33 -23.07 -1.55
C PHE A 383 -10.59 -23.08 -2.40
N ARG A 384 -11.49 -24.03 -2.12
CA ARG A 384 -12.67 -24.24 -2.95
C ARG A 384 -13.93 -24.33 -2.10
N LEU A 385 -14.98 -23.64 -2.53
CA LEU A 385 -16.29 -23.60 -1.88
C LEU A 385 -17.36 -24.02 -2.88
N GLU A 386 -18.12 -25.04 -2.55
CA GLU A 386 -19.26 -25.44 -3.38
C GLU A 386 -20.36 -24.39 -3.33
N LYS A 387 -20.80 -23.92 -4.48
CA LYS A 387 -21.88 -22.95 -4.62
C LYS A 387 -22.63 -23.23 -5.92
N ASP A 388 -23.92 -23.51 -5.81
CA ASP A 388 -24.81 -23.72 -6.95
C ASP A 388 -24.31 -24.82 -7.90
N GLY A 389 -23.77 -25.91 -7.34
CA GLY A 389 -23.35 -27.10 -8.08
C GLY A 389 -21.94 -27.06 -8.67
N VAL A 390 -21.19 -25.97 -8.43
CA VAL A 390 -19.79 -25.83 -8.87
C VAL A 390 -18.89 -25.40 -7.71
N LEU A 391 -17.59 -25.62 -7.84
CA LEU A 391 -16.58 -25.18 -6.88
C LEU A 391 -16.02 -23.81 -7.25
N LYS A 392 -16.42 -22.79 -6.50
CA LYS A 392 -15.78 -21.47 -6.56
C LYS A 392 -14.39 -21.57 -5.96
N SER A 393 -13.37 -21.12 -6.70
CA SER A 393 -11.99 -21.55 -6.47
C SER A 393 -11.02 -20.37 -6.37
N TRP A 394 -10.07 -20.49 -5.43
CA TRP A 394 -9.00 -19.52 -5.23
C TRP A 394 -7.66 -20.20 -4.95
N ALA A 395 -6.61 -19.81 -5.67
CA ALA A 395 -5.24 -20.20 -5.35
C ALA A 395 -4.68 -19.32 -4.22
N VAL A 396 -4.20 -19.93 -3.14
CA VAL A 396 -3.69 -19.26 -1.94
C VAL A 396 -2.21 -19.65 -1.70
N PRO A 397 -1.24 -18.83 -2.17
CA PRO A 397 0.18 -19.22 -2.16
C PRO A 397 0.78 -19.46 -0.77
N LYS A 398 0.28 -18.77 0.27
CA LYS A 398 0.75 -18.89 1.67
C LYS A 398 -0.10 -19.86 2.50
N GLY A 399 -0.98 -20.65 1.88
CA GLY A 399 -1.92 -21.52 2.60
C GLY A 399 -3.09 -20.78 3.22
N ILE A 400 -4.01 -21.50 3.86
CA ILE A 400 -5.18 -20.88 4.47
C ILE A 400 -4.82 -20.33 5.86
N PRO A 401 -5.22 -19.10 6.23
CA PRO A 401 -4.92 -18.56 7.56
C PRO A 401 -5.46 -19.46 8.69
N GLU A 402 -4.57 -20.05 9.49
CA GLU A 402 -4.96 -20.86 10.65
C GLU A 402 -5.16 -20.02 11.92
N ALA A 403 -4.53 -18.84 11.99
CA ALA A 403 -4.61 -17.94 13.13
C ALA A 403 -5.47 -16.69 12.84
N PRO A 404 -6.26 -16.21 13.81
CA PRO A 404 -7.08 -15.01 13.63
C PRO A 404 -6.22 -13.78 13.34
N ASN A 405 -6.73 -12.89 12.49
CA ASN A 405 -6.05 -11.66 12.01
C ASN A 405 -4.88 -11.86 11.03
N VAL A 406 -4.53 -13.10 10.68
CA VAL A 406 -3.64 -13.38 9.55
C VAL A 406 -4.44 -13.24 8.25
N ARG A 407 -3.82 -12.64 7.23
CA ARG A 407 -4.44 -12.39 5.92
C ARG A 407 -3.54 -12.92 4.83
N HIS A 408 -4.08 -13.77 3.96
CA HIS A 408 -3.36 -14.28 2.80
C HIS A 408 -4.04 -13.81 1.51
N LEU A 409 -3.22 -13.57 0.48
CA LEU A 409 -3.72 -13.34 -0.87
C LEU A 409 -4.35 -14.62 -1.39
N ALA A 410 -5.56 -14.50 -1.94
CA ALA A 410 -6.30 -15.57 -2.59
C ALA A 410 -6.66 -15.10 -4.00
N VAL A 411 -6.15 -15.77 -5.03
CA VAL A 411 -6.37 -15.39 -6.44
C VAL A 411 -7.46 -16.27 -7.00
N GLU A 412 -8.58 -15.69 -7.42
CA GLU A 412 -9.72 -16.39 -8.02
C GLU A 412 -9.30 -17.07 -9.32
N THR A 413 -9.59 -18.37 -9.42
CA THR A 413 -9.37 -19.20 -10.60
C THR A 413 -10.72 -19.58 -11.21
N GLU A 414 -10.70 -20.23 -12.37
CA GLU A 414 -11.94 -20.73 -12.96
C GLU A 414 -12.72 -21.64 -12.00
N ASP A 415 -14.05 -21.69 -12.15
CA ASP A 415 -14.88 -22.64 -11.42
C ASP A 415 -14.48 -24.07 -11.75
N HIS A 416 -14.63 -25.00 -10.81
CA HIS A 416 -14.35 -26.42 -11.05
C HIS A 416 -15.61 -27.26 -10.86
N PRO A 417 -15.71 -28.43 -11.52
CA PRO A 417 -16.82 -29.35 -11.29
C PRO A 417 -16.90 -29.79 -9.83
N TYR A 418 -18.10 -30.08 -9.35
CA TYR A 418 -18.33 -30.58 -7.99
C TYR A 418 -17.42 -31.79 -7.65
N GLU A 419 -17.32 -32.74 -8.57
CA GLU A 419 -16.51 -33.97 -8.43
C GLU A 419 -15.02 -33.69 -8.19
N TYR A 420 -14.53 -32.53 -8.63
CA TYR A 420 -13.14 -32.12 -8.43
C TYR A 420 -12.79 -31.99 -6.94
N ALA A 421 -13.79 -31.86 -6.06
CA ALA A 421 -13.58 -31.84 -4.61
C ALA A 421 -12.94 -33.13 -4.08
N GLY A 422 -13.14 -34.26 -4.78
CA GLY A 422 -12.55 -35.55 -4.43
C GLY A 422 -11.23 -35.86 -5.13
N PHE A 423 -10.73 -34.97 -6.00
CA PHE A 423 -9.56 -35.26 -6.82
C PHE A 423 -8.25 -35.17 -6.03
N GLU A 424 -7.44 -36.23 -6.13
CA GLU A 424 -6.03 -36.29 -5.73
C GLU A 424 -5.26 -37.02 -6.84
N GLY A 425 -4.10 -36.50 -7.23
CA GLY A 425 -3.36 -37.07 -8.35
C GLY A 425 -2.23 -36.20 -8.85
N THR A 426 -1.58 -36.62 -9.93
CA THR A 426 -0.55 -35.82 -10.61
C THR A 426 -1.05 -35.45 -12.00
N ILE A 427 -1.16 -34.15 -12.26
CA ILE A 427 -1.50 -33.58 -13.56
C ILE A 427 -0.21 -33.58 -14.41
N PRO A 428 -0.18 -34.24 -15.58
CA PRO A 428 1.03 -34.38 -16.38
C PRO A 428 1.69 -33.05 -16.78
N LYS A 429 3.02 -33.08 -16.98
CA LYS A 429 3.76 -31.90 -17.47
C LYS A 429 3.24 -31.49 -18.86
N GLY A 430 3.06 -30.19 -19.06
CA GLY A 430 2.54 -29.63 -20.32
C GLY A 430 1.03 -29.39 -20.31
N GLN A 431 0.30 -30.00 -19.38
CA GLN A 431 -1.11 -29.70 -19.13
C GLN A 431 -1.27 -28.44 -18.26
N TYR A 432 -2.40 -27.75 -18.41
CA TYR A 432 -2.71 -26.58 -17.59
C TYR A 432 -2.85 -27.02 -16.11
N GLY A 433 -2.18 -26.33 -15.21
CA GLY A 433 -2.14 -26.75 -13.80
C GLY A 433 -1.27 -27.98 -13.52
N SER A 434 -0.27 -28.29 -14.36
CA SER A 434 0.64 -29.42 -14.12
C SER A 434 1.26 -29.39 -12.71
N GLY A 435 1.20 -30.51 -12.00
CA GLY A 435 1.65 -30.62 -10.62
C GLY A 435 0.99 -31.78 -9.88
N THR A 436 1.44 -32.05 -8.66
CA THR A 436 0.76 -32.99 -7.76
C THR A 436 -0.27 -32.26 -6.92
N VAL A 437 -1.50 -32.76 -6.91
CA VAL A 437 -2.63 -32.25 -6.13
C VAL A 437 -2.97 -33.26 -5.03
N LYS A 438 -3.06 -32.80 -3.79
CA LYS A 438 -3.45 -33.59 -2.61
C LYS A 438 -4.49 -32.85 -1.80
N ILE A 439 -5.45 -33.54 -1.19
CA ILE A 439 -6.41 -32.91 -0.30
C ILE A 439 -5.72 -32.64 1.05
N TRP A 440 -5.62 -31.35 1.38
CA TRP A 440 -5.03 -30.89 2.64
C TRP A 440 -6.08 -30.85 3.76
N ASP A 441 -7.30 -30.39 3.45
CA ASP A 441 -8.45 -30.39 4.36
C ASP A 441 -9.77 -30.42 3.58
N LYS A 442 -10.84 -30.89 4.21
CA LYS A 442 -12.19 -30.90 3.66
C LYS A 442 -13.23 -30.89 4.77
N GLY A 443 -14.41 -30.37 4.46
CA GLY A 443 -15.52 -30.36 5.39
C GLY A 443 -16.73 -29.63 4.84
N HIS A 444 -17.56 -29.14 5.75
CA HIS A 444 -18.73 -28.35 5.42
C HIS A 444 -18.49 -26.89 5.77
N TYR A 445 -19.24 -26.00 5.13
CA TYR A 445 -19.25 -24.60 5.50
C TYR A 445 -20.66 -24.01 5.55
N GLU A 446 -20.84 -23.00 6.38
CA GLU A 446 -22.05 -22.20 6.42
C GLU A 446 -21.79 -20.79 5.89
N PRO A 447 -22.47 -20.35 4.82
CA PRO A 447 -22.38 -18.97 4.37
C PRO A 447 -23.14 -18.04 5.32
N LYS A 448 -22.46 -17.01 5.82
CA LYS A 448 -23.07 -15.87 6.52
C LYS A 448 -23.31 -14.68 5.59
N LEU A 449 -22.44 -14.49 4.61
CA LEU A 449 -22.57 -13.46 3.57
C LEU A 449 -21.98 -13.97 2.26
N TRP A 450 -22.63 -13.68 1.14
CA TRP A 450 -22.10 -14.02 -0.18
C TRP A 450 -22.46 -12.94 -1.19
N GLU A 451 -21.62 -11.91 -1.24
CA GLU A 451 -21.73 -10.76 -2.14
C GLU A 451 -20.60 -10.79 -3.17
N LYS A 452 -20.74 -9.99 -4.24
CA LYS A 452 -19.76 -9.93 -5.33
C LYS A 452 -18.34 -9.61 -4.85
N ASP A 453 -18.20 -8.74 -3.85
CA ASP A 453 -16.93 -8.25 -3.33
C ASP A 453 -16.60 -8.74 -1.91
N LYS A 454 -17.48 -9.53 -1.29
CA LYS A 454 -17.27 -10.06 0.05
C LYS A 454 -17.99 -11.38 0.26
N ILE A 455 -17.25 -12.40 0.69
CA ILE A 455 -17.78 -13.69 1.11
C ILE A 455 -17.40 -13.91 2.57
N GLU A 456 -18.37 -14.32 3.38
CA GLU A 456 -18.17 -14.63 4.79
C GLU A 456 -18.81 -15.98 5.09
N ILE A 457 -18.00 -16.88 5.66
CA ILE A 457 -18.36 -18.27 5.89
C ILE A 457 -17.85 -18.73 7.25
N THR A 458 -18.46 -19.78 7.78
CA THR A 458 -17.91 -20.55 8.89
C THR A 458 -17.50 -21.91 8.36
N LEU A 459 -16.23 -22.28 8.51
CA LEU A 459 -15.72 -23.60 8.12
C LEU A 459 -15.85 -24.58 9.28
N SER A 460 -16.20 -25.82 8.95
CA SER A 460 -16.25 -26.98 9.83
C SER A 460 -15.65 -28.18 9.11
N GLY A 461 -14.32 -28.30 9.12
CA GLY A 461 -13.63 -29.46 8.53
C GLY A 461 -12.68 -30.13 9.50
N GLN A 462 -11.73 -30.90 8.99
CA GLN A 462 -10.88 -31.72 9.85
C GLN A 462 -9.76 -30.91 10.48
N ARG A 463 -9.24 -29.90 9.77
CA ARG A 463 -8.18 -29.01 10.26
C ARG A 463 -8.73 -27.62 10.59
N LEU A 464 -9.46 -27.02 9.65
CA LEU A 464 -9.96 -25.67 9.81
C LEU A 464 -11.37 -25.64 10.40
N HIS A 465 -11.51 -24.79 11.40
CA HIS A 465 -12.75 -24.49 12.09
C HIS A 465 -12.92 -22.99 12.25
N GLY A 466 -14.14 -22.49 12.27
CA GLY A 466 -14.44 -21.10 12.64
C GLY A 466 -14.64 -20.15 11.46
N ARG A 467 -14.68 -18.84 11.76
CA ARG A 467 -15.11 -17.83 10.78
C ARG A 467 -13.99 -17.46 9.80
N TYR A 468 -14.33 -17.39 8.51
CA TYR A 468 -13.45 -16.93 7.44
C TYR A 468 -14.13 -15.86 6.59
N VAL A 469 -13.33 -14.92 6.09
CA VAL A 469 -13.79 -13.82 5.25
C VAL A 469 -12.89 -13.70 4.02
N LEU A 470 -13.49 -13.72 2.85
CA LEU A 470 -12.88 -13.34 1.58
C LEU A 470 -13.35 -11.93 1.23
N VAL A 471 -12.42 -11.01 0.95
CA VAL A 471 -12.73 -9.64 0.51
C VAL A 471 -12.05 -9.35 -0.82
N ARG A 472 -12.81 -9.02 -1.85
CA ARG A 472 -12.32 -8.74 -3.20
C ARG A 472 -11.62 -7.39 -3.23
N LEU A 473 -10.43 -7.34 -3.82
CA LEU A 473 -9.64 -6.13 -3.93
C LEU A 473 -10.14 -5.29 -5.12
N LYS A 474 -10.77 -4.14 -4.84
CA LYS A 474 -11.43 -3.26 -5.83
C LYS A 474 -10.52 -2.59 -6.88
N ARG A 475 -9.24 -2.99 -7.03
CA ARG A 475 -8.25 -2.28 -7.88
C ARG A 475 -7.37 -3.16 -8.77
N ALA A 476 -7.63 -4.47 -8.87
CA ALA A 476 -6.99 -5.31 -9.87
C ALA A 476 -7.74 -5.16 -11.21
N GLU A 477 -7.04 -4.92 -12.32
CA GLU A 477 -7.62 -4.76 -13.66
C GLU A 477 -8.52 -5.94 -14.06
N ASP A 478 -8.26 -7.12 -13.50
CA ASP A 478 -8.95 -8.38 -13.85
C ASP A 478 -9.98 -8.83 -12.78
N GLN A 479 -10.17 -8.06 -11.71
CA GLN A 479 -11.04 -8.35 -10.53
C GLN A 479 -10.76 -9.67 -9.77
N LYS A 480 -9.82 -10.53 -10.18
CA LYS A 480 -9.60 -11.87 -9.60
C LYS A 480 -8.94 -11.90 -8.21
N ASP A 481 -8.42 -10.80 -7.69
CA ASP A 481 -7.69 -10.83 -6.42
C ASP A 481 -8.57 -10.63 -5.18
N TRP A 482 -8.41 -11.53 -4.21
CA TRP A 482 -9.09 -11.52 -2.92
C TRP A 482 -8.10 -11.56 -1.75
N LEU A 483 -8.53 -11.07 -0.58
CA LEU A 483 -7.87 -11.34 0.69
C LEU A 483 -8.70 -12.34 1.48
N LEU A 484 -8.07 -13.44 1.90
CA LEU A 484 -8.63 -14.43 2.81
C LEU A 484 -8.17 -14.14 4.23
N LEU A 485 -9.12 -14.06 5.17
CA LEU A 485 -8.89 -13.76 6.57
C LEU A 485 -9.56 -14.81 7.46
N LYS A 486 -8.91 -15.19 8.55
CA LYS A 486 -9.57 -15.88 9.66
C LYS A 486 -10.11 -14.85 10.66
N GLY A 487 -11.42 -14.90 10.90
CA GLY A 487 -12.10 -14.10 11.92
C GLY A 487 -11.76 -14.58 13.33
N LYS A 488 -11.98 -13.73 14.34
CA LYS A 488 -11.90 -14.16 15.74
C LYS A 488 -13.07 -15.10 16.03
N ASP A 489 -12.77 -16.25 16.59
CA ASP A 489 -13.79 -17.15 17.11
C ASP A 489 -14.40 -16.49 18.34
N ASN A 490 -15.69 -16.14 18.26
CA ASN A 490 -16.45 -15.65 19.42
C ASN A 490 -16.82 -16.83 20.33
N HIS A 491 -15.83 -17.58 20.81
CA HIS A 491 -15.99 -18.58 21.87
C HIS A 491 -14.64 -18.85 22.56
N ALA A 492 -14.37 -18.07 23.61
CA ALA A 492 -13.79 -18.49 24.90
C ALA A 492 -13.81 -17.28 25.84
#